data_AF-A0AAV0X2K7-F1
#
_entry.id   AF-A0AAV0X2K7-F1
#
_cell.length_a   1.000
_cell.length_b   1.000
_cell.length_c   1.000
_cell.angle_alpha   90.00
_cell.angle_beta   90.00
_cell.angle_gamma   90.00
#
_symmetry.space_group_name_H-M   'P 1'
#
loop_
_entity.id
_entity.type
_entity.pdbx_description
1 polymer ?
#
loop_
_entity_poly.entity_id
_entity_poly.type
_entity_poly.pdbx_seq_one_letter_code
_entity_poly.pdbx_strand_id
1 'polypeptide(L)'
;MIITNTRSQNPKRRIYTWKMPGDIARYQIDYILVKNRFKNQVKFCKTYPSADCDSDHNIVIAKCELRYKKPQRTKVKQDNYTVRLLKSAEVVEEYGRYMDIEYQKQNVDDPLNKKWENIKSAIKKVADSVLIKKEKREPRRAWIYKEIVKLIDERRKYKNNNTREGHQKYRQLRGMRLIEKPEKQKKNGWSSSVAKLTKCSKLTK
;
A
#
# COMPACT_ATOMS: atom_id res chain seq x y z
N MET A 1 24.96 -8.92 -19.83
CA MET A 1 23.51 -9.05 -19.52
C MET A 1 23.14 -10.53 -19.68
N ILE A 2 22.02 -11.03 -19.16
CA ILE A 2 21.60 -12.44 -19.37
C ILE A 2 20.16 -12.53 -19.89
N ILE A 3 19.92 -13.48 -20.79
CA ILE A 3 18.59 -13.86 -21.27
C ILE A 3 18.03 -14.89 -20.30
N THR A 4 16.92 -14.59 -19.62
CA THR A 4 16.41 -15.47 -18.57
C THR A 4 15.63 -16.66 -19.12
N ASN A 5 14.99 -16.51 -20.29
CA ASN A 5 14.20 -17.56 -20.93
C ASN A 5 15.03 -18.79 -21.32
N THR A 6 16.32 -18.62 -21.65
CA THR A 6 17.24 -19.69 -22.05
C THR A 6 17.93 -20.36 -20.87
N ARG A 7 17.87 -19.76 -19.67
CA ARG A 7 18.56 -20.26 -18.48
C ARG A 7 17.79 -21.36 -17.75
N SER A 8 16.46 -21.36 -17.86
CA SER A 8 15.61 -22.36 -17.22
C SER A 8 15.38 -23.53 -18.18
N GLN A 9 15.67 -24.75 -17.73
CA GLN A 9 15.32 -25.96 -18.47
C GLN A 9 13.80 -26.16 -18.40
N ASN A 10 13.10 -25.62 -19.40
CA ASN A 10 11.65 -25.78 -19.54
C ASN A 10 11.33 -26.87 -20.56
N PRO A 11 10.20 -27.59 -20.40
CA PRO A 11 9.73 -28.48 -21.46
C PRO A 11 9.43 -27.68 -22.73
N LYS A 12 9.63 -28.28 -23.91
CA LYS A 12 9.43 -27.62 -25.23
C LYS A 12 8.10 -26.86 -25.34
N ARG A 13 7.03 -27.39 -24.72
CA ARG A 13 5.70 -26.76 -24.67
C ARG A 13 5.63 -25.42 -23.91
N ARG A 14 6.69 -24.98 -23.22
CA ARG A 14 6.75 -23.74 -22.41
C ARG A 14 7.90 -22.80 -22.81
N ILE A 15 8.41 -22.96 -24.03
CA ILE A 15 9.54 -22.17 -24.55
C ILE A 15 9.07 -21.10 -25.56
N TYR A 16 8.11 -21.45 -26.43
CA TYR A 16 7.61 -20.57 -27.48
C TYR A 16 6.75 -19.45 -26.91
N THR A 17 6.91 -18.26 -27.47
CA THR A 17 6.22 -17.02 -27.09
C THR A 17 5.29 -16.53 -28.18
N TRP A 18 5.38 -17.08 -29.38
CA TRP A 18 4.51 -16.74 -30.50
C TRP A 18 4.13 -18.00 -31.26
N LYS A 19 2.91 -18.03 -31.78
CA LYS A 19 2.34 -19.14 -32.55
C LYS A 19 1.77 -18.60 -33.86
N MET A 20 2.19 -19.19 -34.97
CA MET A 20 1.63 -18.86 -36.28
C MET A 20 0.13 -19.23 -36.32
N PRO A 21 -0.72 -18.40 -36.95
CA PRO A 21 -2.10 -18.76 -37.22
C PRO A 21 -2.20 -20.15 -37.86
N GLY A 22 -3.10 -21.00 -37.35
CA GLY A 22 -3.22 -22.39 -37.79
C GLY A 22 -2.25 -23.40 -37.13
N ASP A 23 -1.48 -23.01 -36.11
CA ASP A 23 -0.53 -23.89 -35.39
C ASP A 23 0.57 -24.53 -36.25
N ILE A 24 0.89 -23.89 -37.37
CA ILE A 24 1.89 -24.38 -38.35
C ILE A 24 3.31 -24.31 -37.76
N ALA A 25 3.62 -23.21 -37.08
CA ALA A 25 4.95 -22.94 -36.54
C ALA A 25 4.88 -22.20 -35.21
N ARG A 26 5.92 -22.37 -34.39
CA ARG A 26 6.04 -21.77 -33.05
C ARG A 26 7.43 -21.20 -32.88
N TYR A 27 7.51 -19.96 -32.40
CA TYR A 27 8.77 -19.22 -32.27
C TYR A 27 8.92 -18.64 -30.87
N GLN A 28 10.16 -18.37 -30.48
CA GLN A 28 10.50 -17.65 -29.26
C GLN A 28 11.08 -16.30 -29.67
N ILE A 29 10.29 -15.24 -29.51
CA ILE A 29 10.66 -13.88 -29.92
C ILE A 29 10.61 -12.87 -28.77
N ASP A 30 9.96 -13.25 -27.65
CA ASP A 30 9.84 -12.42 -26.46
C ASP A 30 10.81 -12.86 -25.36
N TYR A 31 11.63 -11.94 -24.86
CA TYR A 31 12.68 -12.25 -23.90
C TYR A 31 12.65 -11.33 -22.68
N ILE A 32 12.87 -11.92 -21.51
CA ILE A 32 13.10 -11.17 -20.27
C ILE A 32 14.60 -11.13 -20.01
N LEU A 33 15.18 -9.92 -20.08
CA LEU A 33 16.59 -9.66 -19.85
C LEU A 33 16.86 -9.22 -18.42
N VAL A 34 17.90 -9.76 -17.80
CA VAL A 34 18.32 -9.39 -16.43
C VAL A 34 19.82 -9.08 -16.41
N LYS A 35 20.23 -8.10 -15.58
CA LYS A 35 21.65 -7.82 -15.36
C LYS A 35 22.34 -9.05 -14.76
N ASN A 36 23.54 -9.38 -15.23
CA ASN A 36 24.28 -10.58 -14.81
C ASN A 36 24.43 -10.69 -13.28
N ARG A 37 24.66 -9.56 -12.60
CA ARG A 37 24.75 -9.48 -11.13
C ARG A 37 23.51 -9.98 -10.39
N PHE A 38 22.33 -9.97 -11.03
CA PHE A 38 21.06 -10.38 -10.44
C PHE A 38 20.58 -11.74 -10.97
N LYS A 39 21.42 -12.47 -11.73
CA LYS A 39 21.02 -13.78 -12.27
C LYS A 39 20.48 -14.70 -11.18
N ASN A 40 21.13 -14.77 -10.03
CA ASN A 40 20.74 -15.68 -8.93
C ASN A 40 19.40 -15.32 -8.27
N GLN A 41 18.83 -14.14 -8.55
CA GLN A 41 17.50 -13.76 -8.07
C GLN A 41 16.38 -14.34 -8.94
N VAL A 42 16.66 -14.65 -10.22
CA VAL A 42 15.67 -15.26 -11.12
C VAL A 42 15.60 -16.76 -10.82
N LYS A 43 14.43 -17.22 -10.35
CA LYS A 43 14.18 -18.64 -10.03
C LYS A 43 13.83 -19.45 -11.25
N PHE A 44 12.89 -18.96 -12.04
CA PHE A 44 12.55 -19.55 -13.32
C PHE A 44 11.94 -18.49 -14.24
N CYS A 45 12.09 -18.70 -15.54
CA CYS A 45 11.39 -17.95 -16.58
C CYS A 45 10.73 -18.96 -17.51
N LYS A 46 9.43 -18.85 -17.77
CA LYS A 46 8.69 -19.80 -18.64
C LYS A 46 7.50 -19.14 -19.30
N THR A 47 7.05 -19.70 -20.43
CA THR A 47 5.84 -19.23 -21.10
C THR A 47 4.60 -19.92 -20.54
N TYR A 48 3.45 -19.26 -20.68
CA TYR A 48 2.13 -19.77 -20.29
C TYR A 48 1.18 -19.84 -21.49
N PRO A 49 1.25 -20.90 -22.32
CA PRO A 49 0.42 -20.99 -23.52
C PRO A 49 -1.07 -21.27 -23.26
N SER A 50 -1.43 -21.64 -22.03
CA SER A 50 -2.83 -21.83 -21.64
C SER A 50 -3.45 -20.56 -21.06
N ALA A 51 -2.71 -19.45 -21.00
CA ALA A 51 -3.26 -18.18 -20.60
C ALA A 51 -3.93 -17.54 -21.82
N ASP A 52 -5.25 -17.37 -21.73
CA ASP A 52 -6.01 -16.68 -22.77
C ASP A 52 -5.71 -15.18 -22.73
N CYS A 53 -5.08 -14.68 -23.79
CA CYS A 53 -4.60 -13.29 -23.91
C CYS A 53 -5.14 -12.61 -25.18
N ASP A 54 -6.05 -13.26 -25.90
CA ASP A 54 -6.60 -12.78 -27.18
C ASP A 54 -5.52 -12.25 -28.15
N SER A 55 -4.39 -12.96 -28.22
CA SER A 55 -3.24 -12.64 -29.06
C SER A 55 -2.55 -13.93 -29.49
N ASP A 56 -1.87 -13.85 -30.63
CA ASP A 56 -0.92 -14.84 -31.15
C ASP A 56 0.35 -14.98 -30.28
N HIS A 57 0.56 -14.09 -29.31
CA HIS A 57 1.62 -14.15 -28.31
C HIS A 57 1.20 -14.87 -27.01
N ASN A 58 2.11 -15.68 -26.47
CA ASN A 58 2.01 -16.30 -25.15
C ASN A 58 2.74 -15.46 -24.10
N ILE A 59 2.13 -15.30 -22.93
CA ILE A 59 2.75 -14.59 -21.81
C ILE A 59 4.03 -15.29 -21.35
N VAL A 60 5.10 -14.50 -21.20
CA VAL A 60 6.35 -14.91 -20.55
C VAL A 60 6.34 -14.47 -19.09
N ILE A 61 6.56 -15.40 -18.17
CA ILE A 61 6.59 -15.12 -16.74
C ILE A 61 7.96 -15.48 -16.16
N ALA A 62 8.63 -14.51 -15.56
CA ALA A 62 9.79 -14.71 -14.71
C ALA A 62 9.41 -14.60 -13.23
N LYS A 63 9.73 -15.64 -12.44
CA LYS A 63 9.66 -15.59 -10.98
C LYS A 63 11.01 -15.15 -10.43
N CYS A 64 11.05 -14.02 -9.75
CA CYS A 64 12.24 -13.49 -9.11
C CYS A 64 12.08 -13.48 -7.57
N GLU A 65 13.09 -13.96 -6.85
CA GLU A 65 13.22 -13.79 -5.40
C GLU A 65 14.10 -12.58 -5.12
N LEU A 66 13.47 -11.48 -4.72
CA LEU A 66 14.16 -10.23 -4.43
C LEU A 66 14.59 -10.23 -2.96
N ARG A 67 15.91 -10.33 -2.73
CA ARG A 67 16.51 -10.16 -1.42
C ARG A 67 17.01 -8.74 -1.29
N TYR A 68 16.13 -7.82 -0.90
CA TYR A 68 16.55 -6.49 -0.48
C TYR A 68 16.85 -6.53 1.02
N LYS A 69 17.96 -5.90 1.42
CA LYS A 69 18.08 -5.43 2.80
C LYS A 69 16.98 -4.38 2.97
N LYS A 70 15.94 -4.71 3.73
CA LYS A 70 14.93 -3.71 4.08
C LYS A 70 15.65 -2.67 4.92
N PRO A 71 15.70 -1.39 4.52
CA PRO A 71 16.15 -0.36 5.44
C PRO A 71 15.19 -0.42 6.63
N GLN A 72 15.70 -0.79 7.80
CA GLN A 72 14.97 -0.73 9.07
C GLN A 72 14.86 0.75 9.47
N ARG A 73 14.23 1.55 8.61
CA ARG A 73 13.84 2.91 8.96
C ARG A 73 12.62 2.76 9.83
N THR A 74 12.77 3.04 11.12
CA THR A 74 11.65 3.32 12.00
C THR A 74 10.79 4.35 11.27
N LYS A 75 9.52 3.99 11.02
CA LYS A 75 8.56 4.97 10.52
C LYS A 75 8.34 5.98 11.63
N VAL A 76 9.14 7.05 11.65
CA VAL A 76 8.89 8.18 12.53
C VAL A 76 7.53 8.73 12.11
N LYS A 77 6.54 8.63 12.99
CA LYS A 77 5.29 9.36 12.81
C LYS A 77 5.65 10.84 12.85
N GLN A 78 5.59 11.49 11.70
CA GLN A 78 5.71 12.92 11.61
C GLN A 78 4.32 13.51 11.76
N ASP A 79 4.16 14.39 12.74
CA ASP A 79 2.97 15.22 12.84
C ASP A 79 3.00 16.21 11.68
N ASN A 80 1.94 16.19 10.88
CA ASN A 80 1.84 17.03 9.71
C ASN A 80 1.07 18.29 10.08
N TYR A 81 1.76 19.39 10.36
CA TYR A 81 1.13 20.68 10.62
C TYR A 81 0.75 21.39 9.31
N THR A 82 -0.25 22.26 9.38
CA THR A 82 -0.62 23.15 8.27
C THR A 82 0.29 24.37 8.25
N VAL A 83 1.55 24.16 7.84
CA VAL A 83 2.59 25.21 7.75
C VAL A 83 2.19 26.40 6.86
N ARG A 84 1.20 26.24 5.98
CA ARG A 84 0.66 27.33 5.16
C ARG A 84 0.07 28.48 5.99
N LEU A 85 -0.39 28.20 7.22
CA LEU A 85 -0.91 29.21 8.13
C LEU A 85 0.19 30.19 8.58
N LEU A 86 1.46 29.80 8.60
CA LEU A 86 2.58 30.69 8.93
C LEU A 86 2.90 31.73 7.82
N LYS A 87 2.07 31.82 6.78
CA LYS A 87 2.20 32.90 5.78
C LYS A 87 1.48 34.18 6.19
N SER A 88 0.48 34.08 7.07
CA SER A 88 -0.20 35.26 7.63
C SER A 88 0.62 35.83 8.78
N ALA A 89 0.83 37.14 8.76
CA ALA A 89 1.62 37.86 9.78
C ALA A 89 1.06 37.64 11.20
N GLU A 90 -0.26 37.68 11.35
CA GLU A 90 -0.96 37.46 12.64
C GLU A 90 -0.58 36.13 13.30
N VAL A 91 -0.60 35.04 12.52
CA VAL A 91 -0.27 33.69 13.01
C VAL A 91 1.22 33.57 13.34
N VAL A 92 2.08 34.30 12.63
CA VAL A 92 3.53 34.33 12.92
C VAL A 92 3.81 35.06 14.23
N GLU A 93 3.17 36.21 14.45
CA GLU A 93 3.29 36.97 15.70
C GLU A 93 2.76 36.16 16.89
N GLU A 94 1.59 35.53 16.73
CA GLU A 94 1.03 34.65 17.76
C GLU A 94 1.95 33.47 18.08
N TYR A 95 2.48 32.80 17.05
CA TYR A 95 3.45 31.72 17.20
C TYR A 95 4.71 32.19 17.92
N GLY A 96 5.24 33.36 17.55
CA GLY A 96 6.42 33.97 18.19
C GLY A 96 6.18 34.21 19.69
N ARG A 97 5.06 34.84 20.04
CA ARG A 97 4.69 35.10 21.44
C ARG A 97 4.62 33.84 22.28
N TYR A 98 3.97 32.78 21.77
CA TYR A 98 3.89 31.51 22.49
C TYR A 98 5.26 30.80 22.57
N MET A 99 6.11 30.96 21.57
CA MET A 99 7.47 30.43 21.57
C MET A 99 8.33 31.10 22.62
N ASP A 100 8.25 32.43 22.76
CA ASP A 100 8.99 33.18 23.79
C ASP A 100 8.57 32.74 25.20
N ILE A 101 7.27 32.56 25.43
CA ILE A 101 6.73 32.06 26.70
C ILE A 101 7.26 30.65 27.02
N GLU A 102 7.29 29.72 26.06
CA GLU A 102 7.82 28.38 26.29
C GLU A 102 9.35 28.37 26.42
N TYR A 103 10.05 29.29 25.75
CA TYR A 103 11.50 29.40 25.84
C TYR A 103 11.94 29.92 27.20
N GLN A 104 11.25 30.91 27.76
CA GLN A 104 11.55 31.44 29.10
C GLN A 104 11.34 30.44 30.24
N LYS A 105 10.61 29.34 30.00
CA LYS A 105 10.47 28.24 30.98
C LYS A 105 11.70 27.34 31.09
N GLN A 106 12.72 27.52 30.24
CA GLN A 106 13.93 26.70 30.28
C GLN A 106 14.90 27.18 31.36
N ASN A 107 15.50 26.22 32.08
CA ASN A 107 16.58 26.53 33.03
C ASN A 107 17.90 26.77 32.29
N VAL A 108 18.61 27.83 32.68
CA VAL A 108 19.91 28.22 32.11
C VAL A 108 20.98 27.15 32.35
N ASP A 109 20.90 26.41 33.47
CA ASP A 109 21.89 25.41 33.87
C ASP A 109 21.63 23.99 33.34
N ASP A 110 20.60 23.79 32.51
CA ASP A 110 20.31 22.47 31.96
C ASP A 110 21.46 21.97 31.04
N PRO A 111 21.81 20.68 31.08
CA PRO A 111 22.74 20.07 30.13
C PRO A 111 22.29 20.26 28.68
N LEU A 112 23.24 20.33 27.75
CA LEU A 112 22.97 20.61 26.32
C LEU A 112 21.89 19.70 25.70
N ASN A 113 21.92 18.40 25.98
CA ASN A 113 20.91 17.45 25.50
C ASN A 113 19.50 17.78 26.01
N LYS A 114 19.39 18.25 27.25
CA LYS A 114 18.12 18.61 27.86
C LYS A 114 17.60 19.92 27.28
N LYS A 115 18.48 20.92 27.07
CA LYS A 115 18.15 22.15 26.33
C LYS A 115 17.59 21.84 24.93
N TRP A 116 18.23 20.93 24.19
CA TRP A 116 17.76 20.52 22.88
C TRP A 116 16.37 19.87 22.91
N GLU A 117 16.13 18.91 23.81
CA GLU A 117 14.81 18.28 23.92
C GLU A 117 13.74 19.27 24.40
N ASN A 118 14.11 20.25 25.25
CA ASN A 118 13.21 21.32 25.67
C ASN A 118 12.79 22.19 24.47
N ILE A 119 13.74 22.64 23.62
CA ILE A 119 13.43 23.43 22.42
C ILE A 119 12.51 22.66 21.48
N LYS A 120 12.84 21.40 21.23
CA LYS A 120 12.02 20.51 20.36
C LYS A 120 10.62 20.29 20.92
N SER A 121 10.49 20.19 22.25
CA SER A 121 9.18 20.08 22.92
C SER A 121 8.38 21.38 22.82
N ALA A 122 9.03 22.54 22.99
CA ALA A 122 8.42 23.85 22.88
C ALA A 122 7.88 24.08 21.47
N ILE A 123 8.69 23.83 20.43
CA ILE A 123 8.26 23.93 19.03
C ILE A 123 7.02 23.07 18.79
N LYS A 124 6.99 21.83 19.30
CA LYS A 124 5.83 20.95 19.12
C LYS A 124 4.60 21.43 19.86
N LYS A 125 4.73 21.93 21.10
CA LYS A 125 3.61 22.46 21.88
C LYS A 125 2.99 23.70 21.23
N VAL A 126 3.83 24.64 20.81
CA VAL A 126 3.38 25.87 20.13
C VAL A 126 2.76 25.53 18.77
N ALA A 127 3.35 24.59 18.03
CA ALA A 127 2.73 24.08 16.82
C ALA A 127 1.39 23.39 17.08
N ASP A 128 1.23 22.66 18.20
CA ASP A 128 -0.03 22.02 18.57
C ASP A 128 -1.12 23.04 18.96
N SER A 129 -0.75 24.19 19.52
CA SER A 129 -1.71 25.24 19.91
C SER A 129 -2.09 26.16 18.75
N VAL A 130 -1.12 26.59 17.94
CA VAL A 130 -1.31 27.60 16.88
C VAL A 130 -1.62 26.95 15.52
N LEU A 131 -1.02 25.79 15.22
CA LEU A 131 -1.17 25.16 13.91
C LEU A 131 -2.15 24.00 13.94
N ILE A 132 -3.02 23.95 12.93
CA ILE A 132 -3.93 22.82 12.75
C ILE A 132 -3.15 21.59 12.27
N LYS A 133 -3.20 20.49 13.04
CA LYS A 133 -2.75 19.17 12.59
C LYS A 133 -3.57 18.77 11.36
N LYS A 134 -2.90 18.50 10.24
CA LYS A 134 -3.56 17.98 9.05
C LYS A 134 -4.24 16.69 9.41
N GLU A 135 -5.55 16.65 9.22
CA GLU A 135 -6.29 15.41 9.30
C GLU A 135 -5.68 14.36 8.37
N LYS A 136 -5.83 13.09 8.74
CA LYS A 136 -5.48 12.00 7.83
C LYS A 136 -6.25 12.24 6.54
N ARG A 137 -5.51 12.34 5.43
CA ARG A 137 -6.00 12.61 4.07
C ARG A 137 -7.41 12.07 3.90
N GLU A 138 -8.35 12.96 3.58
CA GLU A 138 -9.63 12.52 3.07
C GLU A 138 -9.39 11.58 1.88
N PRO A 139 -10.25 10.55 1.71
CA PRO A 139 -10.15 9.65 0.58
C PRO A 139 -10.04 10.44 -0.73
N ARG A 140 -8.92 10.26 -1.44
CA ARG A 140 -8.58 10.99 -2.68
C ARG A 140 -9.62 10.82 -3.81
N ARG A 141 -10.61 9.95 -3.65
CA ARG A 141 -11.60 9.61 -4.67
C ARG A 141 -12.99 9.65 -4.04
N ALA A 142 -13.93 10.29 -4.70
CA ALA A 142 -15.31 10.50 -4.23
C ALA A 142 -16.07 9.19 -3.89
N TRP A 143 -15.72 8.07 -4.53
CA TRP A 143 -16.33 6.76 -4.28
C TRP A 143 -15.75 6.02 -3.07
N ILE A 144 -14.70 6.54 -2.44
CA ILE A 144 -14.13 5.98 -1.21
C ILE A 144 -14.70 6.79 -0.04
N TYR A 145 -15.71 6.27 0.64
CA TYR A 145 -16.27 6.90 1.84
C TYR A 145 -15.33 6.83 3.04
N LYS A 146 -15.43 7.78 3.98
CA LYS A 146 -14.63 7.82 5.22
C LYS A 146 -14.73 6.52 6.04
N GLU A 147 -15.91 5.90 6.05
CA GLU A 147 -16.17 4.60 6.68
C GLU A 147 -15.33 3.46 6.08
N ILE A 148 -15.17 3.43 4.75
CA ILE A 148 -14.33 2.44 4.06
C ILE A 148 -12.87 2.62 4.47
N VAL A 149 -12.40 3.86 4.56
CA VAL A 149 -11.03 4.17 5.00
C VAL A 149 -10.81 3.68 6.44
N LYS A 150 -11.78 3.89 7.34
CA LYS A 150 -11.74 3.38 8.72
C LYS A 150 -11.65 1.85 8.73
N LEU A 151 -12.49 1.14 7.97
CA LEU A 151 -12.46 -0.32 7.86
C LEU A 151 -11.12 -0.83 7.29
N ILE A 152 -10.54 -0.14 6.31
CA ILE A 152 -9.22 -0.48 5.74
C ILE A 152 -8.13 -0.31 6.79
N ASP A 153 -8.16 0.78 7.56
CA ASP A 153 -7.18 1.05 8.62
C ASP A 153 -7.31 0.06 9.78
N GLU A 154 -8.53 -0.32 10.17
CA GLU A 154 -8.76 -1.38 11.15
C GLU A 154 -8.25 -2.73 10.66
N ARG A 155 -8.56 -3.11 9.41
CA ARG A 155 -8.05 -4.34 8.82
C ARG A 155 -6.53 -4.37 8.76
N ARG A 156 -5.87 -3.23 8.52
CA ARG A 156 -4.39 -3.13 8.51
C ARG A 156 -3.78 -3.47 9.86
N LYS A 157 -4.43 -3.16 10.98
CA LYS A 157 -3.94 -3.51 12.33
C LYS A 157 -3.76 -5.02 12.51
N TYR A 158 -4.64 -5.81 11.91
CA TYR A 158 -4.65 -7.27 12.05
C TYR A 158 -3.91 -8.04 10.94
N LYS A 159 -3.36 -7.34 9.92
CA LYS A 159 -2.74 -7.97 8.75
C LYS A 159 -1.47 -8.78 9.08
N ASN A 160 -0.72 -8.35 10.09
CA ASN A 160 0.54 -8.97 10.51
C ASN A 160 0.43 -9.56 11.93
N ASN A 161 -0.79 -9.73 12.44
CA ASN A 161 -1.01 -10.33 13.75
C ASN A 161 -1.05 -11.85 13.58
N ASN A 162 -0.09 -12.57 14.17
CA ASN A 162 0.03 -14.03 14.06
C ASN A 162 -0.89 -14.79 15.04
N THR A 163 -1.66 -14.09 15.88
CA THR A 163 -2.63 -14.72 16.78
C THR A 163 -3.86 -15.21 16.01
N ARG A 164 -4.43 -16.36 16.44
CA ARG A 164 -5.65 -16.96 15.85
C ARG A 164 -6.81 -15.96 15.78
N GLU A 165 -7.00 -15.17 16.84
CA GLU A 165 -8.00 -14.10 16.91
C GLU A 165 -7.73 -12.97 15.90
N GLY A 166 -6.47 -12.59 15.71
CA GLY A 166 -6.04 -11.61 14.72
C GLY A 166 -6.41 -12.06 13.30
N HIS A 167 -6.17 -13.33 12.98
CA HIS A 167 -6.57 -13.92 11.70
C HIS A 167 -8.09 -14.00 11.52
N GLN A 168 -8.86 -14.28 12.58
CA GLN A 168 -10.32 -14.29 12.53
C GLN A 168 -10.89 -12.89 12.28
N LYS A 169 -10.40 -11.90 13.03
CA LYS A 169 -10.83 -10.50 12.90
C LYS A 169 -10.44 -9.91 11.55
N TYR A 170 -9.25 -10.23 11.04
CA TYR A 170 -8.83 -9.86 9.69
C TYR A 170 -9.77 -10.44 8.61
N ARG A 171 -10.17 -11.71 8.75
CA ARG A 171 -11.11 -12.36 7.81
C ARG A 171 -12.51 -11.74 7.86
N GLN A 172 -13.03 -11.46 9.05
CA GLN A 172 -14.31 -10.77 9.23
C GLN A 172 -14.31 -9.39 8.57
N LEU A 173 -13.31 -8.55 8.88
CA LEU A 173 -13.15 -7.21 8.29
C LEU A 173 -12.87 -7.26 6.77
N ARG A 174 -12.30 -8.35 6.26
CA ARG A 174 -12.15 -8.59 4.82
C ARG A 174 -13.47 -8.94 4.15
N GLY A 175 -14.36 -9.67 4.84
CA GLY A 175 -15.68 -10.07 4.36
C GLY A 175 -16.70 -8.93 4.35
N MET A 176 -16.53 -7.92 5.21
CA MET A 176 -17.35 -6.70 5.25
C MET A 176 -17.13 -5.75 4.06
N ARG A 177 -16.60 -6.24 2.94
CA ARG A 177 -16.28 -5.45 1.76
C ARG A 177 -17.58 -5.08 1.04
N LEU A 178 -18.12 -3.91 1.38
CA LEU A 178 -19.01 -3.08 0.55
C LEU A 178 -20.00 -3.87 -0.31
N ILE A 179 -21.16 -4.17 0.27
CA ILE A 179 -22.39 -4.23 -0.52
C ILE A 179 -22.42 -2.93 -1.33
N GLU A 180 -22.32 -3.04 -2.65
CA GLU A 180 -22.50 -1.90 -3.55
C GLU A 180 -23.80 -1.20 -3.16
N LYS A 181 -23.77 0.11 -2.92
CA LYS A 181 -25.03 0.86 -2.82
C LYS A 181 -25.80 0.69 -4.14
N PRO A 182 -27.15 0.70 -4.10
CA PRO A 182 -28.06 0.36 -5.19
C PRO A 182 -27.98 1.24 -6.46
N GLU A 183 -27.03 2.17 -6.57
CA GLU A 183 -26.83 2.98 -7.79
C GLU A 183 -26.37 2.14 -8.98
N LYS A 184 -25.63 1.04 -8.77
CA LYS A 184 -25.37 0.05 -9.83
C LYS A 184 -26.59 -0.82 -10.14
N GLN A 185 -27.48 -1.06 -9.17
CA GLN A 185 -28.75 -1.76 -9.43
C GLN A 185 -29.70 -0.89 -10.27
N LYS A 186 -29.74 0.43 -10.03
CA LYS A 186 -30.52 1.37 -10.86
C LYS A 186 -30.00 1.49 -12.30
N LYS A 187 -28.68 1.34 -12.54
CA LYS A 187 -28.11 1.36 -13.91
C LYS A 187 -28.29 0.05 -14.69
N ASN A 188 -28.52 -1.06 -14.00
CA ASN A 188 -28.56 -2.38 -14.63
C ASN A 188 -29.97 -2.95 -14.81
N GLY A 189 -31.03 -2.16 -14.57
CA GLY A 189 -32.41 -2.52 -14.96
C GLY A 189 -32.98 -3.81 -14.35
N TRP A 190 -32.38 -4.35 -13.28
CA TRP A 190 -32.89 -5.57 -12.64
C TRP A 190 -33.64 -5.24 -11.36
N SER A 191 -34.93 -5.57 -11.42
CA SER A 191 -35.93 -5.45 -10.37
C SER A 191 -35.45 -5.99 -9.02
N SER A 192 -35.79 -5.26 -7.97
CA SER A 192 -35.53 -5.58 -6.57
C SER A 192 -36.18 -6.90 -6.18
N SER A 193 -35.39 -7.88 -5.73
CA SER A 193 -35.85 -8.91 -4.80
C SER A 193 -34.67 -9.62 -4.14
N VAL A 194 -34.77 -9.78 -2.82
CA VAL A 194 -33.96 -10.64 -1.93
C VAL A 194 -32.60 -10.11 -1.48
N ALA A 195 -32.62 -9.18 -0.50
CA ALA A 195 -31.56 -9.09 0.50
C ALA A 195 -31.93 -10.00 1.68
N LYS A 196 -31.49 -11.27 1.66
CA LYS A 196 -31.49 -12.14 2.84
C LYS A 196 -30.06 -12.22 3.41
N LEU A 197 -29.93 -11.85 4.68
CA LEU A 197 -28.77 -12.10 5.51
C LEU A 197 -28.60 -13.61 5.71
N THR A 198 -27.76 -14.26 4.92
CA THR A 198 -27.31 -15.63 5.23
C THR A 198 -25.97 -15.58 5.97
N LYS A 199 -26.03 -15.86 7.29
CA LYS A 199 -24.86 -16.29 8.06
C LYS A 199 -24.34 -17.58 7.42
N CYS A 200 -23.15 -17.56 6.85
CA CYS A 200 -22.48 -18.77 6.40
C CYS A 200 -21.92 -19.51 7.62
N SER A 201 -22.75 -20.35 8.23
CA SER A 201 -22.30 -21.42 9.13
C SER A 201 -21.62 -22.49 8.29
N LYS A 202 -20.29 -22.58 8.37
CA LYS A 202 -19.56 -23.73 7.85
C LYS A 202 -19.81 -24.91 8.78
N LEU A 203 -20.72 -25.80 8.40
CA LEU A 203 -20.79 -27.15 8.92
C LEU A 203 -19.61 -27.95 8.34
N THR A 204 -18.74 -28.40 9.24
CA THR A 204 -17.73 -29.42 9.01
C THR A 204 -18.39 -30.78 8.88
N LYS A 205 -17.99 -31.54 7.86
CA LYS A 205 -17.76 -32.98 7.92
C LYS A 205 -16.38 -33.23 7.32
#